data_AF-A0A7W5E0T6-F1
#
_entry.id   AF-A0A7W5E0T6-F1
#
_cell.length_a   1.000
_cell.length_b   1.000
_cell.length_c   1.000
_cell.angle_alpha   90.00
_cell.angle_beta   90.00
_cell.angle_gamma   90.00
#
_symmetry.space_group_name_H-M   'P 1'
#
loop_
_entity.id
_entity.type
_entity.pdbx_description
1 polymer ?
#
loop_
_entity_poly.entity_id
_entity_poly.type
_entity_poly.pdbx_seq_one_letter_code
_entity_poly.pdbx_strand_id
1 'polypeptide(L)'
;MFRSVLLAVAVAFVSLGTAPAQTAEAAEVVSYRCEKWMARHEHDKKQADQIFETLKKLKCEVERHSHNGHEDIKYRCPKWLSHKAKTHEDAHKLEAWLKALKFETKHEH
;
A
#
# COMPACT_ATOMS: atom_id res chain seq x y z
N MET A 1 -23.32 -62.90 39.13
CA MET A 1 -21.87 -62.64 39.14
C MET A 1 -21.34 -62.80 37.72
N PHE A 2 -21.29 -61.74 36.92
CA PHE A 2 -20.46 -61.72 35.71
C PHE A 2 -19.91 -60.30 35.58
N ARG A 3 -18.60 -60.22 35.78
CA ARG A 3 -17.77 -59.02 35.82
C ARG A 3 -17.14 -58.84 34.45
N SER A 4 -17.11 -57.57 34.01
CA SER A 4 -16.03 -56.95 33.22
C SER A 4 -15.96 -57.27 31.73
N VAL A 5 -15.57 -56.36 30.82
CA VAL A 5 -15.26 -54.92 30.86
C VAL A 5 -15.33 -54.47 29.39
N LEU A 6 -16.02 -53.36 29.11
CA LEU A 6 -15.95 -52.64 27.85
C LEU A 6 -14.64 -51.84 27.83
N LEU A 7 -13.74 -52.13 26.89
CA LEU A 7 -12.54 -51.33 26.65
C LEU A 7 -12.81 -50.38 25.47
N ALA A 8 -13.28 -49.17 25.76
CA ALA A 8 -13.34 -48.08 24.78
C ALA A 8 -12.01 -47.33 24.82
N VAL A 9 -11.20 -47.49 23.77
CA VAL A 9 -9.98 -46.70 23.56
C VAL A 9 -10.39 -45.35 22.98
N ALA A 10 -10.44 -44.33 23.81
CA ALA A 10 -10.60 -42.95 23.38
C ALA A 10 -9.22 -42.41 22.94
N VAL A 11 -9.01 -42.30 21.63
CA VAL A 11 -7.84 -41.61 21.06
C VAL A 11 -8.12 -40.11 21.11
N ALA A 12 -7.53 -39.42 22.08
CA ALA A 12 -7.54 -37.97 22.13
C ALA A 12 -6.61 -37.42 21.05
N PHE A 13 -7.17 -36.95 19.94
CA PHE A 13 -6.45 -36.10 18.99
C PHE A 13 -6.21 -34.74 19.66
N VAL A 14 -4.99 -34.54 20.16
CA VAL A 14 -4.52 -33.21 20.57
C VAL A 14 -4.22 -32.44 19.29
N SER A 15 -5.20 -31.67 18.82
CA SER A 15 -4.99 -30.67 17.79
C SER A 15 -4.01 -29.63 18.33
N LEU A 16 -2.73 -29.70 17.94
CA LEU A 16 -1.79 -28.60 18.12
C LEU A 16 -2.30 -27.44 17.26
N GLY A 17 -3.10 -26.57 17.86
CA GLY A 17 -3.46 -25.28 17.30
C GLY A 17 -2.19 -24.48 17.10
N THR A 18 -1.73 -24.41 15.86
CA THR A 18 -0.68 -23.48 15.43
C THR A 18 -1.29 -22.08 15.49
N ALA A 19 -1.02 -21.36 16.58
CA ALA A 19 -1.33 -19.94 16.63
C ALA A 19 -0.52 -19.24 15.52
N PRO A 20 -1.13 -18.43 14.64
CA PRO A 20 -0.36 -17.63 13.71
C PRO A 20 0.49 -16.67 14.52
N ALA A 21 1.82 -16.80 14.40
CA ALA A 21 2.74 -15.80 14.91
C ALA A 21 2.42 -14.49 14.19
N GLN A 22 1.77 -13.56 14.88
CA GLN A 22 1.69 -12.17 14.45
C GLN A 22 3.10 -11.60 14.58
N THR A 23 3.91 -11.78 13.54
CA THR A 23 5.07 -10.94 13.33
C THR A 23 4.59 -9.50 13.33
N ALA A 24 5.06 -8.70 14.28
CA ALA A 24 4.93 -7.26 14.22
C ALA A 24 5.60 -6.85 12.90
N GLU A 25 4.81 -6.62 11.86
CA GLU A 25 5.31 -6.09 10.60
C GLU A 25 5.98 -4.77 10.93
N ALA A 26 7.29 -4.71 10.66
CA ALA A 26 8.05 -3.50 10.79
C ALA A 26 7.34 -2.41 9.96
N ALA A 27 7.27 -1.20 10.48
CA ALA A 27 6.44 -0.17 9.88
C ALA A 27 7.05 0.26 8.54
N GLU A 28 6.55 -0.30 7.46
CA GLU A 28 6.99 0.02 6.10
C GLU A 28 6.58 1.47 5.77
N VAL A 29 7.52 2.41 5.82
CA VAL A 29 7.27 3.84 5.60
C VAL A 29 7.94 4.29 4.32
N VAL A 30 7.15 4.85 3.41
CA VAL A 30 7.64 5.48 2.18
C VAL A 30 7.55 6.99 2.34
N SER A 31 8.70 7.63 2.39
CA SER A 31 8.84 9.08 2.36
C SER A 31 9.04 9.58 0.94
N TYR A 32 8.43 10.70 0.57
CA TYR A 32 8.47 11.23 -0.79
C TYR A 32 8.49 12.76 -0.84
N ARG A 33 9.11 13.29 -1.90
CA ARG A 33 9.18 14.72 -2.22
C ARG A 33 9.25 14.93 -3.73
N CYS A 34 8.68 16.04 -4.18
CA CYS A 34 8.82 16.53 -5.55
C CYS A 34 8.81 18.06 -5.53
N GLU A 35 9.98 18.69 -5.45
CA GLU A 35 10.05 20.15 -5.22
C GLU A 35 9.55 20.98 -6.40
N LYS A 36 9.84 20.49 -7.60
CA LYS A 36 9.47 21.17 -8.85
C LYS A 36 8.08 20.73 -9.28
N TRP A 37 7.37 21.66 -9.92
CA TRP A 37 6.14 21.30 -10.62
C TRP A 37 6.46 20.34 -11.76
N MET A 38 5.81 19.18 -11.70
CA MET A 38 5.79 18.19 -12.77
C MET A 38 4.42 18.22 -13.44
N ALA A 39 4.37 17.83 -14.70
CA ALA A 39 3.12 17.66 -15.43
C ALA A 39 3.06 16.24 -15.99
N ARG A 40 1.89 15.62 -15.89
CA ARG A 40 1.56 14.39 -16.60
C ARG A 40 0.34 14.63 -17.46
N HIS A 41 0.51 14.42 -18.75
CA HIS A 41 -0.56 14.45 -19.72
C HIS A 41 -1.16 13.06 -19.84
N GLU A 42 -2.47 12.96 -19.68
CA GLU A 42 -3.18 11.69 -19.68
C GLU A 42 -4.39 11.74 -20.61
N HIS A 43 -4.46 10.76 -21.52
CA HIS A 43 -5.58 10.65 -22.46
C HIS A 43 -6.72 9.84 -21.86
N ASP A 44 -6.40 8.89 -20.99
CA ASP A 44 -7.40 8.09 -20.29
C ASP A 44 -7.91 8.85 -19.05
N LYS A 45 -9.18 9.27 -19.10
CA LYS A 45 -9.81 10.00 -17.99
C LYS A 45 -9.76 9.25 -16.66
N LYS A 46 -9.92 7.92 -16.68
CA LYS A 46 -9.92 7.11 -15.45
C LYS A 46 -8.52 7.05 -14.85
N GLN A 47 -7.48 6.95 -15.67
CA GLN A 47 -6.10 7.03 -15.23
C GLN A 47 -5.78 8.42 -14.68
N ALA A 48 -6.25 9.47 -15.34
CA ALA A 48 -6.09 10.84 -14.87
C ALA A 48 -6.74 11.03 -13.49
N ASP A 49 -7.99 10.57 -13.34
CA ASP A 49 -8.72 10.58 -12.07
C ASP A 49 -7.95 9.84 -10.97
N GLN A 50 -7.46 8.64 -11.28
CA GLN A 50 -6.71 7.85 -10.32
C GLN A 50 -5.45 8.56 -9.85
N ILE A 51 -4.68 9.18 -10.75
CA ILE A 51 -3.46 9.90 -10.39
C ILE A 51 -3.78 11.12 -9.54
N PHE A 52 -4.73 11.94 -9.98
CA PHE A 52 -5.14 13.15 -9.28
C PHE A 52 -5.62 12.84 -7.86
N GLU A 53 -6.52 11.86 -7.70
CA GLU A 53 -7.06 11.48 -6.40
C GLU A 53 -6.00 10.82 -5.50
N THR A 54 -5.09 10.04 -6.07
CA THR A 54 -3.98 9.43 -5.30
C THR A 54 -3.04 10.50 -4.77
N LEU A 55 -2.61 11.45 -5.60
CA LEU A 55 -1.74 12.57 -5.18
C LEU A 55 -2.41 13.45 -4.12
N LYS A 56 -3.71 13.72 -4.27
CA LYS A 56 -4.50 14.47 -3.28
C LYS A 56 -4.61 13.73 -1.94
N LYS A 57 -4.80 12.41 -1.96
CA LYS A 57 -4.81 11.57 -0.75
C LYS A 57 -3.45 11.57 -0.05
N LEU A 58 -2.37 11.56 -0.83
CA LEU A 58 -0.99 11.73 -0.37
C LEU A 58 -0.65 13.18 0.04
N LYS A 59 -1.63 14.10 0.02
CA LYS A 59 -1.48 15.49 0.44
C LYS A 59 -0.46 16.29 -0.40
N CYS A 60 -0.18 15.82 -1.61
CA CYS A 60 0.58 16.59 -2.59
C CYS A 60 -0.25 17.78 -3.10
N GLU A 61 0.43 18.83 -3.53
CA GLU A 61 -0.20 19.90 -4.29
C GLU A 61 -0.47 19.39 -5.69
N VAL A 62 -1.73 19.47 -6.14
CA VAL A 62 -2.15 18.94 -7.44
C VAL A 62 -3.16 19.87 -8.10
N GLU A 63 -2.94 20.11 -9.39
CA GLU A 63 -3.81 20.89 -10.26
C GLU A 63 -4.20 20.01 -11.46
N ARG A 64 -5.40 20.24 -11.97
CA ARG A 64 -5.93 19.53 -13.13
C ARG A 64 -6.41 20.54 -14.16
N HIS A 65 -6.04 20.34 -15.41
CA HIS A 65 -6.52 21.10 -16.55
C HIS A 65 -7.04 20.15 -17.62
N SER A 66 -8.28 20.35 -18.06
CA SER A 66 -8.86 19.60 -19.17
C SER A 66 -8.81 20.48 -20.42
N HIS A 67 -8.26 19.98 -21.51
CA HIS A 67 -8.29 20.66 -22.81
C HIS A 67 -8.27 19.66 -23.97
N ASN A 68 -8.90 20.00 -25.10
CA ASN A 68 -8.87 19.20 -26.34
C ASN A 68 -9.11 17.68 -26.17
N GLY A 69 -9.94 17.28 -25.20
CA GLY A 69 -10.29 15.88 -24.95
C GLY A 69 -9.33 15.06 -24.08
N HIS A 70 -8.30 15.67 -23.48
CA HIS A 70 -7.38 15.01 -22.53
C HIS A 70 -7.21 15.83 -21.23
N GLU A 71 -6.59 15.23 -20.22
CA GLU A 71 -6.35 15.85 -18.92
C GLU A 71 -4.85 15.99 -18.64
N ASP A 72 -4.43 17.21 -18.31
CA ASP A 72 -3.12 17.49 -17.74
C ASP A 72 -3.21 17.55 -16.22
N ILE A 73 -2.36 16.79 -15.56
CA ILE A 73 -2.22 16.80 -14.10
C ILE A 73 -0.88 17.40 -13.76
N LYS A 74 -0.89 18.58 -13.15
CA LYS A 74 0.30 19.20 -12.58
C LYS A 74 0.38 18.87 -11.10
N TYR A 75 1.56 18.55 -10.62
CA TYR A 75 1.75 18.21 -9.22
C TYR A 75 3.13 18.61 -8.70
N ARG A 76 3.19 18.84 -7.40
CA ARG A 76 4.42 18.94 -6.62
C ARG A 76 4.17 18.55 -5.17
N CYS A 77 5.25 18.28 -4.46
CA CYS A 77 5.28 18.07 -3.03
C CYS A 77 6.59 18.66 -2.49
N PRO A 78 6.63 19.96 -2.16
CA PRO A 78 7.89 20.64 -1.79
C PRO A 78 8.49 20.13 -0.49
N LYS A 79 7.65 19.66 0.42
CA LYS A 79 8.07 19.10 1.70
C LYS A 79 8.16 17.58 1.59
N TRP A 80 9.05 16.99 2.38
CA TRP A 80 9.01 15.54 2.60
C TRP A 80 7.72 15.18 3.33
N LEU A 81 6.94 14.31 2.72
CA LEU A 81 5.80 13.65 3.34
C LEU A 81 6.08 12.16 3.44
N SER A 82 5.35 11.46 4.31
CA SER A 82 5.53 10.03 4.52
C SER A 82 4.19 9.32 4.52
N HIS A 83 4.16 8.11 3.98
CA HIS A 83 3.00 7.24 4.01
C HIS A 83 3.39 5.89 4.60
N LYS A 84 2.66 5.45 5.63
CA LYS A 84 2.82 4.12 6.20
C LYS A 84 2.05 3.13 5.33
N ALA A 85 2.77 2.25 4.65
CA ALA A 85 2.21 1.14 3.91
C ALA A 85 1.75 0.04 4.88
N LYS A 86 0.81 -0.78 4.43
CA LYS A 86 0.31 -1.92 5.22
C LYS A 86 1.24 -3.11 5.16
N THR A 87 1.87 -3.31 4.00
CA THR A 87 2.76 -4.42 3.73
C THR A 87 4.01 -3.91 3.00
N HIS A 88 5.07 -4.71 3.04
CA HIS A 88 6.30 -4.45 2.31
C HIS A 88 6.07 -4.33 0.80
N GLU A 89 5.20 -5.20 0.24
CA GLU A 89 4.84 -5.17 -1.17
C GLU A 89 4.10 -3.87 -1.55
N ASP A 90 3.19 -3.40 -0.69
CA ASP A 90 2.48 -2.14 -0.89
C ASP A 90 3.43 -0.94 -0.87
N ALA A 91 4.44 -0.97 0.03
CA ALA A 91 5.46 0.06 0.09
C ALA A 91 6.28 0.12 -1.21
N HIS A 92 6.71 -1.03 -1.72
CA HIS A 92 7.44 -1.08 -3.00
C HIS A 92 6.59 -0.62 -4.18
N LYS A 93 5.31 -0.99 -4.24
CA LYS A 93 4.38 -0.51 -5.29
C LYS A 93 4.23 1.01 -5.23
N LEU A 94 4.05 1.57 -4.04
CA LEU A 94 3.94 3.01 -3.85
C LEU A 94 5.23 3.72 -4.25
N GLU A 95 6.38 3.22 -3.80
CA GLU A 95 7.68 3.78 -4.12
C GLU A 95 7.94 3.78 -5.63
N ALA A 96 7.69 2.64 -6.30
CA ALA A 96 7.87 2.52 -7.75
C ALA A 96 6.94 3.48 -8.51
N TRP A 97 5.69 3.61 -8.08
CA TRP A 97 4.73 4.52 -8.69
C TRP A 97 5.14 6.00 -8.52
N LEU A 98 5.61 6.39 -7.34
CA LEU A 98 6.13 7.73 -7.06
C LEU A 98 7.39 8.04 -7.90
N LYS A 99 8.32 7.10 -8.00
CA LYS A 99 9.51 7.22 -8.86
C LYS A 99 9.15 7.38 -10.34
N ALA A 100 8.12 6.68 -10.82
CA ALA A 100 7.63 6.84 -12.18
C ALA A 100 7.10 8.28 -12.45
N LEU A 101 6.54 8.92 -11.41
CA LEU A 101 6.14 10.33 -11.40
C LEU A 101 7.29 11.30 -11.07
N LYS A 102 8.55 10.83 -11.07
CA LYS A 102 9.75 11.64 -10.80
C LYS A 102 9.81 12.25 -9.39
N PHE A 103 9.13 11.64 -8.42
CA PHE A 103 9.38 11.95 -7.02
C PHE A 103 10.73 11.40 -6.57
N GLU A 104 11.37 12.10 -5.65
CA GLU A 104 12.38 11.54 -4.77
C GLU A 104 11.68 10.67 -3.73
N THR A 105 12.21 9.48 -3.43
CA THR A 105 11.65 8.57 -2.42
C THR A 105 12.72 8.06 -1.46
N LYS A 106 12.30 7.71 -0.25
CA LYS A 106 13.07 6.96 0.74
C LYS A 106 12.15 5.90 1.34
N HIS A 107 12.62 4.67 1.42
CA HIS A 107 11.86 3.56 2.00
C HIS A 107 12.59 3.09 3.25
N GLU A 108 11.88 3.14 4.38
CA GLU A 108 12.33 2.65 5.68
C GLU A 108 11.56 1.36 6.02
N HIS A 109 12.30 0.33 6.45
CA HIS A 109 11.78 -1.00 6.81
C HIS A 109 11.72 -1.15 8.33
#